data_AF-A0A533WPT2-F1
#
_entry.id   AF-A0A533WPT2-F1
#
_cell.length_a   1.000
_cell.length_b   1.000
_cell.length_c   1.000
_cell.angle_alpha   90.00
_cell.angle_beta   90.00
_cell.angle_gamma   90.00
#
_symmetry.space_group_name_H-M   'P 1'
#
loop_
_entity.id
_entity.type
_entity.pdbx_description
1 polymer ?
#
loop_
_entity_poly.entity_id
_entity_poly.type
_entity_poly.pdbx_seq_one_letter_code
_entity_poly.pdbx_strand_id
1 'polypeptide(L)'
;MAAGKKIGTGVGIAVAVLLVLAVIGYSAPNNVAINQPKSIDSPNPQLTVGDSNPQPKSVDSSNPQIQIPSNEPIMPTSSSQCVQSLWQHVYNPARLQVLDNCITASGIIREIRSEADGDYHVLVQLDNQYSKLINEENIKSQSGYLVVEPVCQLAVTQEDAKASCVAFSNHINIPPIGSHVKITGSYVLDKEHGRWAEIHPATSIEIIAETQPI
;
A
#
# COMPACT_ATOMS: atom_id res chain seq x y z
N MET A 1 8.88 53.34 54.76
CA MET A 1 8.57 54.16 53.58
C MET A 1 7.92 53.29 52.53
N ALA A 2 7.09 53.89 51.69
CA ALA A 2 5.96 53.33 50.97
C ALA A 2 6.25 52.19 49.97
N ALA A 3 5.24 51.34 49.84
CA ALA A 3 4.98 50.44 48.72
C ALA A 3 4.73 51.23 47.41
N GLY A 4 5.00 50.59 46.27
CA GLY A 4 4.69 51.14 44.95
C GLY A 4 4.83 50.11 43.84
N LYS A 5 3.91 49.14 43.79
CA LYS A 5 3.71 48.25 42.65
C LYS A 5 2.90 49.02 41.60
N LYS A 6 3.53 49.38 40.47
CA LYS A 6 2.82 49.97 39.33
C LYS A 6 2.33 48.87 38.38
N ILE A 7 1.00 48.87 38.25
CA ILE A 7 0.16 48.18 37.30
C ILE A 7 -0.09 49.07 36.08
N GLY A 8 -0.27 48.46 34.90
CA GLY A 8 -0.71 49.12 33.66
C GLY A 8 0.14 48.64 32.48
N THR A 9 -0.39 48.25 31.33
CA THR A 9 -1.75 48.31 30.79
C THR A 9 -1.78 47.33 29.64
N GLY A 10 -2.81 46.47 29.58
CA GLY A 10 -3.02 45.58 28.47
C GLY A 10 -3.34 46.37 27.20
N VAL A 11 -2.63 46.05 26.12
CA VAL A 11 -3.07 46.36 24.75
C VAL A 11 -3.48 45.02 24.16
N GLY A 12 -4.76 44.69 24.29
CA GLY A 12 -5.37 43.61 23.55
C GLY A 12 -5.42 44.01 22.08
N ILE A 13 -4.51 43.49 21.28
CA ILE A 13 -4.60 43.58 19.82
C ILE A 13 -5.71 42.62 19.40
N ALA A 14 -6.92 43.15 19.24
CA ALA A 14 -7.99 42.45 18.55
C ALA A 14 -7.61 42.37 17.07
N VAL A 15 -7.00 41.25 16.67
CA VAL A 15 -6.81 40.92 15.26
C VAL A 15 -8.18 40.56 14.70
N ALA A 16 -8.80 41.50 14.00
CA ALA A 16 -9.99 41.25 13.21
C ALA A 16 -9.63 40.26 12.08
N VAL A 17 -10.00 38.99 12.26
CA VAL A 17 -9.94 37.98 11.21
C VAL A 17 -11.03 38.30 10.20
N LEU A 18 -10.67 38.99 9.11
CA LEU A 18 -11.53 39.14 7.95
C LEU A 18 -11.59 37.78 7.22
N LEU A 19 -12.62 37.00 7.51
CA LEU A 19 -12.99 35.83 6.72
C LEU A 19 -13.56 36.31 5.37
N VAL A 20 -12.70 36.40 4.36
CA VAL A 20 -13.13 36.54 2.96
C VAL A 20 -13.57 35.15 2.49
N LEU A 21 -14.88 34.88 2.56
CA LEU A 21 -15.50 33.73 1.90
C LEU A 21 -15.48 33.96 0.39
N ALA A 22 -14.41 33.50 -0.28
CA ALA A 22 -14.42 33.36 -1.72
C ALA A 22 -15.33 32.16 -2.08
N VAL A 23 -16.58 32.49 -2.48
CA VAL A 23 -17.50 31.54 -3.10
C VAL A 23 -16.97 31.25 -4.50
N ILE A 24 -16.12 30.23 -4.63
CA ILE A 24 -15.75 29.69 -5.94
C ILE A 24 -16.83 28.66 -6.30
N GLY A 25 -17.58 28.98 -7.36
CA GLY A 25 -18.69 28.17 -7.84
C GLY A 25 -18.25 26.76 -8.19
N TYR A 26 -18.92 25.78 -7.59
CA TYR A 26 -18.92 24.40 -8.08
C TYR A 26 -19.71 24.36 -9.38
N SER A 27 -19.03 24.33 -10.52
CA SER A 27 -19.61 23.86 -11.78
C SER A 27 -19.66 22.33 -11.75
N ALA A 28 -20.86 21.77 -11.73
CA ALA A 28 -21.11 20.33 -11.77
C ALA A 28 -20.54 19.69 -13.05
N PRO A 29 -20.03 18.44 -12.99
CA PRO A 29 -19.59 17.72 -14.18
C PRO A 29 -20.79 17.27 -15.02
N ASN A 30 -20.66 17.45 -16.34
CA ASN A 30 -21.62 17.02 -17.35
C ASN A 30 -21.85 15.50 -17.30
N ASN A 31 -23.12 15.11 -17.30
CA ASN A 31 -23.56 13.71 -17.41
C ASN A 31 -23.07 13.09 -18.73
N VAL A 32 -22.14 12.15 -18.66
CA VAL A 32 -21.82 11.26 -19.78
C VAL A 32 -22.82 10.09 -19.74
N ALA A 33 -23.62 10.01 -20.81
CA ALA A 33 -24.61 8.96 -21.01
C ALA A 33 -23.94 7.57 -21.09
N ILE A 34 -24.42 6.66 -20.24
CA ILE A 34 -24.04 5.25 -20.26
C ILE A 34 -24.80 4.58 -21.41
N ASN A 35 -24.09 4.24 -22.48
CA ASN A 35 -24.61 3.36 -23.53
C ASN A 35 -24.48 1.91 -23.06
N GLN A 36 -25.62 1.30 -22.73
CA GLN A 36 -25.76 -0.15 -22.54
C GLN A 36 -25.48 -0.89 -23.85
N PRO A 37 -24.66 -1.96 -23.86
CA PRO A 37 -24.64 -2.91 -24.96
C PRO A 37 -25.90 -3.78 -24.93
N LYS A 38 -26.64 -3.73 -26.05
CA LYS A 38 -27.76 -4.61 -26.41
C LYS A 38 -27.36 -6.09 -26.32
N SER A 39 -28.23 -6.88 -25.71
CA SER A 39 -28.29 -8.34 -25.83
C SER A 39 -28.41 -8.74 -27.29
N ILE A 40 -27.46 -9.52 -27.80
CA ILE A 40 -27.54 -10.17 -29.10
C ILE A 40 -27.95 -11.62 -28.87
N ASP A 41 -29.23 -11.90 -29.10
CA ASP A 41 -29.74 -13.23 -29.39
C ASP A 41 -29.04 -13.76 -30.65
N SER A 42 -28.45 -14.96 -30.56
CA SER A 42 -28.05 -15.74 -31.72
C SER A 42 -28.91 -17.00 -31.84
N PRO A 43 -29.47 -17.29 -33.02
CA PRO A 43 -30.27 -18.48 -33.25
C PRO A 43 -29.38 -19.72 -33.44
N ASN A 44 -29.78 -20.78 -32.77
CA ASN A 44 -29.26 -22.15 -32.87
C ASN A 44 -29.63 -22.77 -34.24
N PRO A 45 -28.69 -23.34 -35.01
CA PRO A 45 -29.01 -24.29 -36.07
C PRO A 45 -28.99 -25.72 -35.53
N GLN A 46 -30.17 -26.31 -35.56
CA GLN A 46 -30.47 -27.72 -35.36
C GLN A 46 -29.78 -28.58 -36.45
N LEU A 47 -28.97 -29.57 -36.04
CA LEU A 47 -28.59 -30.70 -36.87
C LEU A 47 -28.89 -32.01 -36.13
N THR A 48 -29.60 -32.87 -36.82
CA THR A 48 -30.23 -34.11 -36.38
C THR A 48 -29.35 -35.34 -36.60
N VAL A 49 -29.37 -36.21 -35.58
CA VAL A 49 -29.44 -37.69 -35.61
C VAL A 49 -28.25 -38.49 -36.18
N GLY A 50 -27.75 -39.38 -35.33
CA GLY A 50 -26.97 -40.56 -35.68
C GLY A 50 -26.75 -41.46 -34.46
N ASP A 51 -27.73 -42.32 -34.17
CA ASP A 51 -27.67 -43.38 -33.17
C ASP A 51 -26.51 -44.36 -33.44
N SER A 52 -25.81 -44.79 -32.38
CA SER A 52 -25.40 -46.19 -32.11
C SER A 52 -24.49 -46.27 -30.87
N ASN A 53 -25.04 -46.72 -29.74
CA ASN A 53 -24.28 -47.22 -28.59
C ASN A 53 -23.98 -48.71 -28.79
N PRO A 54 -22.81 -49.21 -28.39
CA PRO A 54 -22.79 -50.09 -27.22
C PRO A 54 -21.53 -49.99 -26.33
N GLN A 55 -21.74 -49.80 -25.02
CA GLN A 55 -20.82 -50.19 -23.92
C GLN A 55 -20.69 -51.74 -23.91
N PRO A 56 -19.64 -52.45 -23.38
CA PRO A 56 -18.69 -52.10 -22.29
C PRO A 56 -17.21 -52.54 -22.45
N LYS A 57 -16.32 -52.04 -21.57
CA LYS A 57 -15.51 -52.86 -20.61
C LYS A 57 -14.30 -52.08 -20.05
N SER A 58 -14.12 -52.20 -18.73
CA SER A 58 -12.90 -51.85 -18.01
C SER A 58 -11.71 -52.68 -18.48
N VAL A 59 -10.54 -52.06 -18.66
CA VAL A 59 -9.25 -52.75 -18.53
C VAL A 59 -8.22 -51.80 -17.91
N ASP A 60 -7.54 -52.36 -16.92
CA ASP A 60 -6.48 -51.84 -16.09
C ASP A 60 -5.11 -51.71 -16.82
N SER A 61 -4.21 -50.96 -16.18
CA SER A 61 -2.76 -51.14 -16.13
C SER A 61 -1.81 -50.44 -17.12
N SER A 62 -0.98 -49.60 -16.48
CA SER A 62 0.44 -49.29 -16.70
C SER A 62 0.89 -48.55 -17.97
N ASN A 63 1.08 -47.23 -17.85
CA ASN A 63 1.92 -46.44 -18.75
C ASN A 63 3.02 -45.73 -17.93
N PRO A 64 4.33 -45.91 -18.23
CA PRO A 64 5.41 -45.20 -17.56
C PRO A 64 5.39 -43.72 -17.96
N GLN A 65 5.11 -42.83 -17.02
CA GLN A 65 5.20 -41.38 -17.20
C GLN A 65 6.68 -40.99 -17.37
N ILE A 66 7.09 -40.68 -18.61
CA ILE A 66 8.29 -39.88 -18.86
C ILE A 66 7.95 -38.45 -18.43
N GLN A 67 8.46 -38.04 -17.27
CA GLN A 67 8.32 -36.67 -16.76
C GLN A 67 9.23 -35.74 -17.57
N ILE A 68 8.64 -34.98 -18.49
CA ILE A 68 9.29 -33.84 -19.14
C ILE A 68 9.26 -32.69 -18.12
N PRO A 69 10.39 -32.07 -17.77
CA PRO A 69 10.39 -30.93 -16.84
C PRO A 69 9.65 -29.76 -17.48
N SER A 70 8.52 -29.40 -16.91
CA SER A 70 7.77 -28.20 -17.24
C SER A 70 8.56 -26.98 -16.75
N ASN A 71 9.09 -26.20 -17.69
CA ASN A 71 9.50 -24.81 -17.48
C ASN A 71 8.23 -23.99 -17.21
N GLU A 72 7.76 -24.02 -15.96
CA GLU A 72 6.73 -23.10 -15.49
C GLU A 72 7.40 -21.88 -14.85
N PRO A 73 6.95 -20.65 -15.15
CA PRO A 73 7.48 -19.46 -14.50
C PRO A 73 7.21 -19.56 -12.99
N ILE A 74 8.27 -19.46 -12.18
CA ILE A 74 8.16 -19.40 -10.73
C ILE A 74 7.47 -18.07 -10.39
N MET A 75 6.15 -18.09 -10.26
CA MET A 75 5.42 -17.01 -9.60
C MET A 75 5.96 -16.92 -8.16
N PRO A 76 6.35 -15.73 -7.67
CA PRO A 76 6.89 -15.62 -6.32
C PRO A 76 5.82 -16.05 -5.32
N THR A 77 6.05 -17.18 -4.66
CA THR A 77 5.33 -17.60 -3.47
C THR A 77 5.32 -16.43 -2.48
N SER A 78 4.13 -16.04 -2.03
CA SER A 78 3.88 -14.98 -1.04
C SER A 78 4.97 -14.98 0.03
N SER A 79 5.88 -14.01 -0.04
CA SER A 79 7.06 -14.02 0.81
C SER A 79 6.66 -13.54 2.20
N SER A 80 6.27 -14.47 3.06
CA SER A 80 6.09 -14.23 4.50
C SER A 80 7.42 -13.95 5.23
N GLN A 81 8.50 -13.68 4.50
CA GLN A 81 9.84 -13.47 5.00
C GLN A 81 10.33 -12.12 4.51
N CYS A 82 10.90 -11.34 5.41
CA CYS A 82 11.50 -10.05 5.08
C CYS A 82 12.82 -10.25 4.34
N VAL A 83 13.06 -9.41 3.34
CA VAL A 83 14.28 -9.46 2.52
C VAL A 83 15.33 -8.54 3.14
N GLN A 84 16.26 -9.12 3.91
CA GLN A 84 17.27 -8.36 4.65
C GLN A 84 18.17 -7.50 3.74
N SER A 85 18.41 -7.90 2.49
CA SER A 85 19.23 -7.13 1.55
C SER A 85 18.63 -5.78 1.18
N LEU A 86 17.31 -5.56 1.36
CA LEU A 86 16.69 -4.26 1.12
C LEU A 86 17.26 -3.16 2.02
N TRP A 87 17.79 -3.50 3.19
CA TRP A 87 18.45 -2.55 4.09
C TRP A 87 19.68 -1.87 3.48
N GLN A 88 20.31 -2.47 2.46
CA GLN A 88 21.43 -1.85 1.73
C GLN A 88 20.98 -0.65 0.88
N HIS A 89 19.67 -0.52 0.67
CA HIS A 89 19.05 0.47 -0.19
C HIS A 89 18.22 1.51 0.58
N VAL A 90 18.18 1.39 1.90
CA VAL A 90 17.58 2.39 2.79
C VAL A 90 18.52 3.60 2.85
N TYR A 91 18.04 4.77 2.43
CA TYR A 91 18.76 6.02 2.67
C TYR A 91 18.89 6.29 4.18
N ASN A 92 19.99 6.90 4.64
CA ASN A 92 20.27 7.21 6.06
C ASN A 92 19.72 6.17 7.09
N PRO A 93 20.16 4.90 7.04
CA PRO A 93 19.55 3.83 7.86
C PRO A 93 19.82 4.03 9.36
N ALA A 94 20.83 4.82 9.73
CA ALA A 94 21.14 5.14 11.11
C ALA A 94 20.04 5.96 11.80
N ARG A 95 19.16 6.64 11.04
CA ARG A 95 17.99 7.35 11.59
C ARG A 95 16.90 6.41 12.07
N LEU A 96 16.89 5.15 11.61
CA LEU A 96 15.86 4.19 11.94
C LEU A 96 16.23 3.43 13.22
N GLN A 97 15.27 3.29 14.14
CA GLN A 97 15.35 2.37 15.26
C GLN A 97 14.51 1.14 14.93
N VAL A 98 15.16 0.00 14.68
CA VAL A 98 14.47 -1.27 14.44
C VAL A 98 13.85 -1.77 15.74
N LEU A 99 12.54 -2.02 15.71
CA LEU A 99 11.77 -2.61 16.81
C LEU A 99 11.45 -4.08 16.54
N ASP A 100 11.20 -4.43 15.27
CA ASP A 100 11.08 -5.80 14.81
C ASP A 100 11.79 -5.95 13.45
N ASN A 101 12.61 -6.97 13.30
CA ASN A 101 13.31 -7.24 12.05
C ASN A 101 12.32 -7.67 10.95
N CYS A 102 11.21 -8.31 11.31
CA CYS A 102 10.22 -8.74 10.36
C CYS A 102 8.82 -8.91 10.96
N ILE A 103 7.90 -8.05 10.53
CA ILE A 103 6.48 -8.13 10.88
C ILE A 103 5.62 -8.30 9.63
N THR A 104 4.41 -8.82 9.82
CA THR A 104 3.33 -8.75 8.84
C THR A 104 2.09 -8.15 9.47
N ALA A 105 1.50 -7.17 8.80
CA ALA A 105 0.26 -6.50 9.19
C ALA A 105 -0.69 -6.38 8.00
N SER A 106 -1.96 -6.12 8.25
CA SER A 106 -2.94 -5.83 7.20
C SER A 106 -3.72 -4.55 7.47
N GLY A 107 -4.25 -3.96 6.40
CA GLY A 107 -4.99 -2.71 6.44
C GLY A 107 -5.34 -2.18 5.05
N ILE A 108 -5.98 -1.01 5.01
CA ILE A 108 -6.47 -0.38 3.78
C ILE A 108 -5.52 0.74 3.37
N ILE A 109 -5.07 0.76 2.12
CA ILE A 109 -4.27 1.86 1.58
C ILE A 109 -5.13 3.13 1.50
N ARG A 110 -4.69 4.19 2.17
CA ARG A 110 -5.41 5.48 2.22
C ARG A 110 -4.75 6.55 1.35
N GLU A 111 -3.44 6.48 1.17
CA GLU A 111 -2.68 7.45 0.37
C GLU A 111 -1.38 6.82 -0.14
N ILE A 112 -0.90 7.31 -1.28
CA ILE A 112 0.41 6.95 -1.86
C ILE A 112 1.08 8.25 -2.27
N ARG A 113 2.29 8.51 -1.78
CA ARG A 113 3.11 9.69 -2.11
C ARG A 113 4.48 9.24 -2.59
N SER A 114 5.01 9.96 -3.58
CA SER A 114 6.39 9.80 -4.02
C SER A 114 7.31 10.65 -3.15
N GLU A 115 8.44 10.08 -2.71
CA GLU A 115 9.45 10.79 -1.93
C GLU A 115 10.71 11.05 -2.74
N ALA A 116 11.47 12.07 -2.34
CA ALA A 116 12.61 12.56 -3.12
C ALA A 116 13.80 11.59 -3.13
N ASP A 117 13.90 10.71 -2.13
CA ASP A 117 14.91 9.66 -2.00
C ASP A 117 14.67 8.44 -2.91
N GLY A 118 13.55 8.42 -3.64
CA GLY A 118 13.19 7.33 -4.55
C GLY A 118 12.20 6.33 -3.96
N ASP A 119 11.75 6.54 -2.73
CA ASP A 119 10.81 5.66 -2.05
C ASP A 119 9.37 6.09 -2.33
N TYR A 120 8.41 5.22 -1.98
CA TYR A 120 7.02 5.62 -1.81
C TYR A 120 6.69 5.68 -0.32
N HIS A 121 5.97 6.71 0.10
CA HIS A 121 5.18 6.64 1.32
C HIS A 121 3.79 6.08 0.99
N VAL A 122 3.52 4.85 1.41
CA VAL A 122 2.18 4.24 1.34
C VAL A 122 1.54 4.31 2.73
N LEU A 123 0.52 5.17 2.89
CA LEU A 123 -0.18 5.30 4.17
C LEU A 123 -1.29 4.26 4.28
N VAL A 124 -1.20 3.43 5.33
CA VAL A 124 -2.12 2.32 5.55
C VAL A 124 -2.91 2.52 6.84
N GLN A 125 -4.23 2.48 6.73
CA GLN A 125 -5.11 2.32 7.88
C GLN A 125 -5.08 0.85 8.30
N LEU A 126 -4.38 0.54 9.39
CA LEU A 126 -4.25 -0.82 9.87
C LEU A 126 -5.58 -1.40 10.38
N ASP A 127 -5.75 -2.70 10.21
CA ASP A 127 -6.84 -3.44 10.85
C ASP A 127 -6.71 -3.37 12.37
N ASN A 128 -7.84 -3.43 13.07
CA ASN A 128 -7.90 -3.21 14.53
C ASN A 128 -6.93 -4.08 15.33
N GLN A 129 -6.68 -5.31 14.90
CA GLN A 129 -5.75 -6.24 15.56
C GLN A 129 -4.28 -5.78 15.52
N TYR A 130 -3.92 -4.90 14.57
CA TYR A 130 -2.59 -4.31 14.43
C TYR A 130 -2.50 -2.86 14.94
N SER A 131 -3.55 -2.33 15.57
CA SER A 131 -3.59 -0.95 16.09
C SER A 131 -2.43 -0.57 17.01
N LYS A 132 -1.79 -1.56 17.67
CA LYS A 132 -0.61 -1.36 18.52
C LYS A 132 0.66 -0.93 17.76
N LEU A 133 0.67 -1.02 16.43
CA LEU A 133 1.77 -0.55 15.58
C LEU A 133 1.67 0.95 15.26
N ILE A 134 0.56 1.59 15.61
CA ILE A 134 0.39 3.04 15.47
C ILE A 134 0.81 3.71 16.78
N ASN A 135 1.63 4.75 16.68
CA ASN A 135 1.99 5.57 17.82
C ASN A 135 1.41 7.00 17.72
N GLU A 136 1.68 7.82 18.75
CA GLU A 136 1.16 9.19 18.79
C GLU A 136 1.62 10.06 17.62
N GLU A 137 2.84 9.84 17.11
CA GLU A 137 3.37 10.63 16.01
C GLU A 137 2.73 10.24 14.68
N ASN A 138 2.44 8.96 14.46
CA ASN A 138 1.58 8.54 13.34
C ASN A 138 0.23 9.26 13.39
N ILE A 139 -0.38 9.40 14.58
CA ILE A 139 -1.66 10.10 14.76
C ILE A 139 -1.54 11.59 14.41
N LYS A 140 -0.51 12.27 14.94
CA LYS A 140 -0.33 13.72 14.77
C LYS A 140 0.07 14.10 13.35
N SER A 141 0.97 13.33 12.75
CA SER A 141 1.70 13.73 11.53
C SER A 141 1.33 12.90 10.29
N GLN A 142 0.75 11.70 10.47
CA GLN A 142 0.34 10.80 9.38
C GLN A 142 -1.14 10.40 9.44
N SER A 143 -1.97 11.23 10.09
CA SER A 143 -3.43 11.02 10.21
C SER A 143 -3.85 9.69 10.85
N GLY A 144 -2.98 9.11 11.69
CA GLY A 144 -3.22 7.83 12.36
C GLY A 144 -2.93 6.61 11.49
N TYR A 145 -2.32 6.79 10.33
CA TYR A 145 -1.94 5.70 9.43
C TYR A 145 -0.48 5.27 9.65
N LEU A 146 -0.21 4.00 9.39
CA LEU A 146 1.14 3.49 9.34
C LEU A 146 1.79 3.94 8.03
N VAL A 147 3.05 4.38 8.09
CA VAL A 147 3.85 4.62 6.89
C VAL A 147 4.48 3.30 6.44
N VAL A 148 4.37 2.97 5.17
CA VAL A 148 4.98 1.78 4.57
C VAL A 148 5.87 2.24 3.42
N GLU A 149 7.15 1.85 3.45
CA GLU A 149 8.17 2.35 2.52
C GLU A 149 8.83 1.22 1.72
N PRO A 150 8.30 0.90 0.53
CA PRO A 150 9.05 0.14 -0.45
C PRO A 150 10.16 1.02 -1.04
N VAL A 151 11.41 0.68 -0.73
CA VAL A 151 12.58 1.48 -1.09
C VAL A 151 12.90 1.44 -2.59
N CYS A 152 13.47 2.51 -3.14
CA CYS A 152 14.02 2.60 -4.50
C CYS A 152 13.04 2.19 -5.64
N GLN A 153 11.78 2.61 -5.53
CA GLN A 153 10.74 2.37 -6.55
C GLN A 153 10.76 3.43 -7.66
N LEU A 154 11.31 4.61 -7.38
CA LEU A 154 11.30 5.80 -8.22
C LEU A 154 12.71 6.30 -8.52
N ALA A 155 12.81 7.19 -9.51
CA ALA A 155 14.05 7.92 -9.77
C ALA A 155 14.37 8.85 -8.59
N VAL A 156 15.56 8.71 -8.02
CA VAL A 156 16.03 9.54 -6.91
C VAL A 156 16.28 10.97 -7.38
N THR A 157 15.69 11.95 -6.69
CA THR A 157 15.88 13.39 -6.95
C THR A 157 16.66 14.10 -5.84
N GLN A 158 16.69 13.52 -4.64
CA GLN A 158 17.51 13.96 -3.52
C GLN A 158 18.97 13.53 -3.71
N GLU A 159 19.90 14.49 -3.67
CA GLU A 159 21.31 14.25 -4.05
C GLU A 159 22.03 13.24 -3.16
N ASP A 160 21.86 13.36 -1.84
CA ASP A 160 22.51 12.51 -0.83
C ASP A 160 21.89 11.11 -0.71
N ALA A 161 20.69 10.89 -1.26
CA ALA A 161 20.05 9.57 -1.33
C ALA A 161 20.45 8.73 -2.56
N LYS A 162 21.06 9.33 -3.59
CA LYS A 162 21.36 8.63 -4.86
C LYS A 162 22.18 7.36 -4.70
N ALA A 163 23.12 7.36 -3.75
CA ALA A 163 23.98 6.22 -3.50
C ALA A 163 23.21 4.99 -2.98
N SER A 164 22.10 5.19 -2.28
CA SER A 164 21.28 4.10 -1.73
C SER A 164 20.62 3.26 -2.82
N CYS A 165 20.19 3.89 -3.91
CA CYS A 165 19.51 3.23 -5.03
C CYS A 165 20.40 3.01 -6.26
N VAL A 166 21.72 3.18 -6.14
CA VAL A 166 22.61 3.03 -7.31
C VAL A 166 22.58 1.58 -7.81
N ALA A 167 22.34 1.42 -9.13
CA ALA A 167 22.23 0.12 -9.78
C ALA A 167 21.18 -0.83 -9.18
N PHE A 168 20.22 -0.30 -8.43
CA PHE A 168 19.13 -1.06 -7.84
C PHE A 168 17.81 -0.32 -8.07
N SER A 169 16.80 -1.05 -8.54
CA SER A 169 15.42 -0.59 -8.55
C SER A 169 14.56 -1.71 -8.01
N ASN A 170 13.72 -1.37 -7.05
CA ASN A 170 12.76 -2.29 -6.50
C ASN A 170 11.45 -2.18 -7.31
N HIS A 171 10.74 -3.29 -7.44
CA HIS A 171 9.53 -3.37 -8.26
C HIS A 171 8.41 -4.05 -7.48
N ILE A 172 8.03 -3.43 -6.36
CA ILE A 172 6.89 -3.90 -5.57
C ILE A 172 5.66 -3.28 -6.23
N ASN A 173 4.75 -4.11 -6.71
CA ASN A 173 3.48 -3.62 -7.22
C ASN A 173 2.65 -3.06 -6.05
N ILE A 174 2.49 -1.75 -5.97
CA ILE A 174 1.68 -1.09 -4.94
C ILE A 174 0.22 -1.09 -5.38
N PRO A 175 -0.69 -1.78 -4.67
CA PRO A 175 -2.11 -1.78 -5.01
C PRO A 175 -2.73 -0.37 -4.94
N PRO A 176 -3.81 -0.10 -5.70
CA PRO A 176 -4.47 1.20 -5.66
C PRO A 176 -5.00 1.58 -4.27
N ILE A 177 -5.15 2.88 -4.03
CA ILE A 177 -5.85 3.42 -2.86
C ILE A 177 -7.23 2.75 -2.71
N GLY A 178 -7.57 2.34 -1.49
CA GLY A 178 -8.79 1.59 -1.17
C GLY A 178 -8.62 0.07 -1.14
N SER A 179 -7.48 -0.46 -1.62
CA SER A 179 -7.20 -1.90 -1.54
C SER A 179 -6.94 -2.33 -0.09
N HIS A 180 -7.54 -3.46 0.32
CA HIS A 180 -7.15 -4.16 1.54
C HIS A 180 -5.93 -5.03 1.26
N VAL A 181 -4.87 -4.83 2.02
CA VAL A 181 -3.56 -5.40 1.74
C VAL A 181 -2.95 -6.03 2.98
N LYS A 182 -2.10 -7.04 2.75
CA LYS A 182 -1.14 -7.58 3.71
C LYS A 182 0.24 -7.03 3.35
N ILE A 183 0.91 -6.44 4.34
CA ILE A 183 2.23 -5.83 4.22
C ILE A 183 3.23 -6.62 5.07
N THR A 184 4.40 -6.91 4.52
CA THR A 184 5.51 -7.55 5.23
C THR A 184 6.77 -6.69 5.11
N GLY A 185 7.52 -6.50 6.21
CA GLY A 185 8.78 -5.76 6.22
C GLY A 185 9.31 -5.53 7.64
N SER A 186 10.40 -4.77 7.77
CA SER A 186 10.96 -4.41 9.07
C SER A 186 10.15 -3.29 9.73
N TYR A 187 9.86 -3.41 11.02
CA TYR A 187 9.11 -2.41 11.78
C TYR A 187 10.07 -1.50 12.54
N VAL A 188 9.99 -0.20 12.28
CA VAL A 188 10.96 0.79 12.75
C VAL A 188 10.29 2.04 13.32
N LEU A 189 11.06 2.83 14.06
CA LEU A 189 10.75 4.24 14.33
C LEU A 189 11.74 5.13 13.60
N ASP A 190 11.25 6.15 12.89
CA ASP A 190 12.11 7.15 12.26
C ASP A 190 12.44 8.29 13.23
N LYS A 191 13.68 8.32 13.71
CA LYS A 191 14.13 9.26 14.74
C LYS A 191 14.23 10.71 14.24
N GLU A 192 14.31 10.95 12.93
CA GLU A 192 14.40 12.29 12.36
C GLU A 192 13.02 12.86 12.00
N HIS A 193 12.01 12.00 11.86
CA HIS A 193 10.61 12.39 11.58
C HIS A 193 9.68 12.23 12.79
N GLY A 194 10.10 12.76 13.94
CA GLY A 194 9.25 12.77 15.14
C GLY A 194 9.01 11.40 15.78
N ARG A 195 9.69 10.35 15.31
CA ARG A 195 9.54 8.95 15.76
C ARG A 195 8.19 8.33 15.41
N TRP A 196 7.59 8.69 14.27
CA TRP A 196 6.48 7.89 13.77
C TRP A 196 6.95 6.47 13.43
N ALA A 197 6.03 5.52 13.49
CA ALA A 197 6.30 4.13 13.20
C ALA A 197 6.08 3.82 11.71
N GLU A 198 6.92 2.93 11.17
CA GLU A 198 6.92 2.57 9.76
C GLU A 198 7.13 1.06 9.58
N ILE A 199 6.66 0.52 8.46
CA ILE A 199 7.26 -0.68 7.86
C ILE A 199 8.24 -0.23 6.78
N HIS A 200 9.53 -0.24 7.11
CA HIS A 200 10.63 0.24 6.28
C HIS A 200 11.89 -0.61 6.54
N PRO A 201 12.46 -1.29 5.53
CA PRO A 201 11.95 -1.39 4.17
C PRO A 201 10.77 -2.37 4.09
N ALA A 202 9.78 -2.04 3.27
CA ALA A 202 8.71 -2.96 2.91
C ALA A 202 9.26 -4.02 1.94
N THR A 203 8.98 -5.28 2.24
CA THR A 203 9.33 -6.44 1.40
C THR A 203 8.20 -6.79 0.43
N SER A 204 6.94 -6.74 0.88
CA SER A 204 5.78 -7.02 0.03
C SER A 204 4.55 -6.22 0.45
N ILE A 205 3.69 -5.94 -0.53
CA ILE A 205 2.36 -5.36 -0.37
C ILE A 205 1.43 -6.15 -1.27
N GLU A 206 0.61 -7.02 -0.69
CA GLU A 206 -0.22 -7.99 -1.41
C GLU A 206 -1.70 -7.71 -1.15
N ILE A 207 -2.53 -7.66 -2.19
CA ILE A 207 -4.00 -7.59 -2.02
C ILE A 207 -4.46 -8.86 -1.30
N ILE A 208 -5.27 -8.70 -0.26
CA ILE A 208 -5.98 -9.80 0.38
C ILE A 208 -7.45 -9.71 -0.03
N ALA A 209 -7.95 -10.74 -0.70
CA ALA A 209 -9.37 -10.85 -0.99
C ALA A 209 -10.11 -11.07 0.32
N GLU A 210 -10.99 -10.13 0.70
CA GLU A 210 -11.92 -10.38 1.79
C GLU A 210 -12.83 -11.54 1.40
N THR A 211 -12.72 -12.68 2.09
CA THR A 211 -13.89 -13.54 2.25
C THR A 211 -14.87 -12.75 3.10
N GLN A 212 -15.88 -12.15 2.46
CA GLN A 212 -16.92 -11.40 3.15
C GLN A 212 -17.48 -12.21 4.32
N PRO A 213 -17.51 -11.65 5.54
CA PRO A 213 -18.47 -12.08 6.54
C PRO A 213 -19.85 -11.58 6.09
N ILE A 214 -20.76 -12.52 5.84
CA ILE A 214 -22.19 -12.30 5.64
C ILE A 214 -22.82 -11.82 6.95
#